data_AF-T0N615-F1
#
_entry.id   AF-T0N615-F1
#
_cell.length_a   1.000
_cell.length_b   1.000
_cell.length_c   1.000
_cell.angle_alpha   90.00
_cell.angle_beta   90.00
_cell.angle_gamma   90.00
#
_symmetry.space_group_name_H-M   'P 1'
#
loop_
_entity.id
_entity.type
_entity.pdbx_description
1 polymer ?
#
loop_
_entity_poly.entity_id
_entity_poly.type
_entity_poly.pdbx_seq_one_letter_code
_entity_poly.pdbx_strand_id
1 'polypeptide(L)' 'MYIYGYTVQVTDREINIKDQILTIREDVETVYEKTVTPFGNSGKVDVAKKYIGKRVYVIVLKE' A
#
# COMPACT_ATOMS: atom_id res chain seq x y z
N MET A 1 -34.72 -1.60 13.81
CA MET A 1 -34.78 -0.32 14.55
C MET A 1 -33.50 0.43 14.22
N TYR A 2 -33.62 1.47 13.39
CA TYR A 2 -32.48 2.20 12.82
C TYR A 2 -31.90 3.15 13.87
N ILE A 3 -30.63 2.96 14.22
CA ILE A 3 -29.89 3.91 15.03
C ILE A 3 -29.22 4.86 14.04
N TYR A 4 -29.70 6.10 14.01
CA TYR A 4 -29.19 7.18 13.17
C TYR A 4 -27.68 7.39 13.41
N GLY A 5 -26.90 7.13 12.36
CA GLY A 5 -25.64 7.82 12.04
C GLY A 5 -24.60 7.95 13.14
N TYR A 6 -23.80 6.91 13.35
CA TYR A 6 -22.39 7.10 13.69
C TYR A 6 -21.56 6.14 12.85
N THR A 7 -20.96 6.67 11.78
CA THR A 7 -19.86 5.99 11.10
C THR A 7 -18.69 6.02 12.08
N VAL A 8 -18.42 4.90 12.75
CA VAL A 8 -17.20 4.75 13.53
C VAL A 8 -16.05 4.75 12.52
N GLN A 9 -15.34 5.87 12.42
CA GLN A 9 -14.07 5.93 11.71
C GLN A 9 -13.07 5.13 12.55
N VAL A 10 -12.86 3.86 12.20
CA VAL A 10 -11.83 3.02 12.82
C VAL A 10 -10.48 3.58 12.37
N THR A 11 -9.84 4.38 13.22
CA THR A 11 -8.57 5.07 12.92
C THR A 11 -7.33 4.27 13.34
N ASP A 12 -7.37 2.95 13.38
CA ASP A 12 -6.16 2.15 13.62
C ASP A 12 -5.50 1.75 12.31
N ARG A 13 -4.98 2.79 11.62
CA ARG A 13 -4.04 2.63 10.52
C ARG A 13 -2.71 2.13 11.09
N GLU A 14 -2.34 0.90 10.79
CA GLU A 14 -1.07 0.33 11.25
C GLU A 14 -0.24 -0.16 10.06
N ILE A 15 0.96 0.41 9.93
CA ILE A 15 2.00 -0.06 9.02
C ILE A 15 3.21 -0.38 9.89
N ASN A 16 3.56 -1.66 9.96
CA ASN A 16 4.69 -2.13 10.78
C ASN A 16 5.62 -3.02 9.97
N ILE A 17 6.92 -2.86 10.18
CA ILE A 17 7.94 -3.81 9.71
C ILE A 17 8.65 -4.35 10.95
N LYS A 18 8.45 -5.64 11.25
CA LYS A 18 9.09 -6.33 12.36
C LYS A 18 9.59 -7.69 11.89
N ASP A 19 10.83 -8.04 12.24
CA ASP A 19 11.43 -9.34 11.88
C ASP A 19 11.36 -9.64 10.38
N GLN A 20 11.54 -8.60 9.53
CA GLN A 20 11.42 -8.66 8.05
C GLN A 20 10.00 -8.94 7.53
N ILE A 21 8.99 -8.86 8.40
CA ILE A 21 7.58 -9.03 8.07
C ILE A 21 6.92 -7.65 8.02
N LEU A 22 6.29 -7.34 6.88
CA LEU A 22 5.45 -6.16 6.70
C LEU A 22 4.00 -6.50 7.07
N THR A 23 3.43 -5.75 8.01
CA THR A 23 2.01 -5.82 8.37
C THR A 23 1.34 -4.49 8.03
N ILE A 24 0.23 -4.54 7.30
CA ILE A 24 -0.58 -3.38 6.94
C ILE A 24 -2.03 -3.68 7.33
N ARG A 25 -2.62 -2.80 8.14
CA ARG A 25 -4.04 -2.86 8.54
C ARG A 25 -4.78 -1.66 7.95
N GLU A 26 -5.40 -1.88 6.79
CA GLU A 26 -6.15 -0.89 6.02
C GLU A 26 -7.24 -1.59 5.20
N ASP A 27 -8.19 -0.83 4.66
CA ASP A 27 -9.16 -1.35 3.69
C ASP A 27 -8.51 -1.44 2.30
N VAL A 28 -7.94 -2.61 2.01
CA VAL A 28 -7.20 -2.88 0.76
C VAL A 28 -8.15 -3.37 -0.32
N GLU A 29 -8.15 -2.70 -1.47
CA GLU A 29 -8.87 -3.15 -2.68
C GLU A 29 -8.13 -4.30 -3.34
N THR A 30 -6.83 -4.11 -3.59
CA THR A 30 -6.01 -5.11 -4.28
C THR A 30 -4.53 -4.87 -4.08
N VAL A 31 -3.73 -5.91 -4.36
CA VAL A 31 -2.27 -5.88 -4.31
C VAL A 31 -1.71 -6.41 -5.61
N TYR A 32 -0.78 -5.67 -6.20
CA TYR A 32 -0.04 -6.09 -7.39
C TYR A 32 1.41 -6.40 -7.04
N GLU A 33 1.93 -7.51 -7.55
CA GLU A 33 3.37 -7.77 -7.60
C GLU A 33 3.93 -7.24 -8.93
N LYS A 34 4.96 -6.40 -8.88
CA LYS A 34 5.60 -5.82 -10.07
C LYS A 34 7.11 -5.80 -9.95
N THR A 35 7.78 -5.72 -11.09
CA THR A 35 9.21 -5.39 -11.17
C THR A 35 9.35 -3.91 -11.54
N VAL A 36 10.25 -3.20 -10.85
CA VAL A 36 10.51 -1.78 -11.14
C VAL A 36 11.21 -1.66 -12.49
N THR A 37 10.53 -1.06 -13.46
CA THR A 37 11.09 -0.75 -14.78
C THR A 37 11.53 0.71 -14.88
N PRO A 38 12.56 1.03 -15.68
CA PRO A 38 12.93 2.42 -15.96
C PRO A 38 11.76 3.21 -16.56
N PHE A 39 11.54 4.44 -16.11
CA PHE A 39 10.59 5.37 -16.71
C PHE A 39 11.10 6.81 -16.59
N GLY A 40 11.66 7.36 -17.68
CA GLY A 40 12.23 8.71 -17.68
C GLY A 40 13.27 8.91 -16.57
N ASN A 41 13.06 9.93 -15.73
CA ASN A 41 13.94 10.25 -14.59
C ASN A 41 13.57 9.53 -13.27
N SER A 42 12.64 8.57 -13.27
CA SER A 42 12.26 7.78 -12.10
C SER A 42 12.09 6.28 -12.46
N GLY A 43 11.77 5.45 -11.47
CA GLY A 43 11.13 4.16 -11.71
C GLY A 43 9.62 4.34 -11.81
N LYS A 44 8.93 3.47 -12.56
CA LYS A 44 7.46 3.47 -12.60
C LYS A 44 6.90 3.21 -11.18
N VAL A 45 5.82 3.89 -10.78
CA VAL A 45 5.22 3.88 -9.43
C VAL A 45 6.04 4.64 -8.37
N ASP A 46 6.52 5.86 -8.69
CA ASP A 46 7.21 6.78 -7.77
C ASP A 46 8.34 6.16 -6.91
N VAL A 47 9.02 5.17 -7.48
CA VAL A 47 10.12 4.45 -6.82
C VAL A 47 11.46 5.04 -7.28
N ALA A 48 12.38 5.23 -6.32
CA ALA A 48 13.72 5.73 -6.60
C ALA A 48 14.48 4.80 -7.58
N LYS A 49 15.28 5.38 -8.50
CA LYS A 49 16.04 4.63 -9.54
C LYS A 49 16.90 3.49 -8.98
N LYS A 50 17.39 3.62 -7.74
CA LYS A 50 18.19 2.58 -7.06
C LYS A 50 17.48 1.24 -6.85
N TYR A 51 16.17 1.19 -7.10
CA TYR A 51 15.35 -0.01 -6.97
C TYR A 51 14.93 -0.60 -8.33
N ILE A 52 15.41 -0.07 -9.46
CA ILE A 52 15.19 -0.67 -10.80
C ILE A 52 15.63 -2.14 -10.78
N GLY A 53 14.82 -3.02 -11.38
CA GLY A 53 15.05 -4.46 -11.41
C GLY A 53 14.64 -5.21 -10.14
N LYS A 54 14.22 -4.51 -9.07
CA LYS A 54 13.71 -5.15 -7.85
C LYS A 54 12.21 -5.42 -7.94
N ARG A 55 11.79 -6.47 -7.22
CA ARG A 55 10.39 -6.78 -6.98
C ARG A 55 9.81 -5.83 -5.95
N VAL A 56 8.61 -5.32 -6.22
CA VAL A 56 7.84 -4.44 -5.34
C VAL A 56 6.39 -4.89 -5.29
N TYR A 57 5.72 -4.57 -4.18
CA TYR A 57 4.27 -4.68 -4.05
C TYR A 57 3.64 -3.30 -4.15
N VAL A 58 2.59 -3.18 -4.94
CA VAL A 58 1.77 -1.97 -5.06
C VAL A 58 0.42 -2.28 -4.44
N ILE A 59 0.07 -1.56 -3.39
CA ILE A 59 -1.17 -1.75 -2.65
C ILE A 59 -2.12 -0.63 -3.04
N VAL A 60 -3.33 -1.00 -3.44
CA VAL A 60 -4.42 -0.06 -3.75
C VAL A 60 -5.46 -0.19 -2.64
N LEU A 61 -5.82 0.93 -2.02
CA LEU A 61 -6.84 1.00 -0.97
C LEU A 61 -8.22 1.22 -1.59
N LYS A 62 -9.30 0.84 -0.88
CA LYS A 62 -10.67 0.90 -1.41
C LYS A 62 -11.24 2.32 -1.56
N GLU A 63 -10.77 3.25 -0.73
CA GLU A 63 -11.40 4.57 -0.46
C GLU A 63 -12.89 4.51 -0.07
#